data_AF-Q5BQS2-F1
#
_entry.id   AF-Q5BQS2-F1
#
_cell.length_a   1.000
_cell.length_b   1.000
_cell.length_c   1.000
_cell.angle_alpha   90.00
_cell.angle_beta   90.00
_cell.angle_gamma   90.00
#
_symmetry.space_group_name_H-M   'P 1'
#
loop_
_entity.id
_entity.type
_entity.pdbx_description
1 polymer ?
#
loop_
_entity_poly.entity_id
_entity_poly.type
_entity_poly.pdbx_seq_one_letter_code
_entity_poly.pdbx_strand_id
1 'polypeptide(L)' 'MVSGQQTFNILRRQLLINTCTLLRMFAVVLHVSAPYRRTDLTFELKSLTLMLVDSCLESHTFFNCRNAALALPILAL' A
#
# COMPACT_ATOMS: atom_id res chain seq x y z
N MET A 1 8.23 -24.16 -3.81
CA MET A 1 8.79 -22.94 -3.17
C MET A 1 7.67 -22.02 -2.65
N VAL A 2 6.77 -22.53 -1.79
CA VAL A 2 5.54 -21.82 -1.37
C VAL A 2 5.69 -21.09 -0.02
N SER A 3 6.64 -21.51 0.84
CA SER A 3 6.78 -20.98 2.20
C SER A 3 7.34 -19.56 2.26
N GLY A 4 8.37 -19.24 1.47
CA GLY A 4 8.93 -17.87 1.42
C GLY A 4 7.97 -16.84 0.81
N GLN A 5 7.10 -17.30 -0.08
CA GLN A 5 6.09 -16.50 -0.77
C GLN A 5 5.01 -15.99 0.20
N GLN A 6 4.61 -16.85 1.14
CA GLN A 6 3.61 -16.57 2.16
C GLN A 6 4.15 -15.57 3.19
N THR A 7 5.39 -15.75 3.65
CA THR A 7 6.07 -14.83 4.58
C THR A 7 6.18 -13.42 4.02
N PHE A 8 6.57 -13.26 2.74
CA PHE A 8 6.67 -11.95 2.09
C PHE A 8 5.33 -11.23 1.99
N ASN A 9 4.24 -11.97 1.81
CA ASN A 9 2.92 -11.38 1.66
C ASN A 9 2.37 -10.86 2.99
N ILE A 10 2.66 -11.59 4.08
CA ILE A 10 2.34 -11.17 5.44
C ILE A 10 3.14 -9.92 5.80
N LEU A 11 4.45 -9.90 5.49
CA LEU A 11 5.31 -8.74 5.71
C LEU A 11 4.83 -7.50 4.93
N ARG A 12 4.46 -7.66 3.65
CA ARG A 12 3.94 -6.55 2.84
C ARG A 12 2.60 -6.04 3.38
N ARG A 13 1.67 -6.93 3.75
CA ARG A 13 0.40 -6.53 4.39
C ARG A 13 0.65 -5.78 5.69
N GLN A 14 1.58 -6.26 6.51
CA GLN A 14 1.93 -5.62 7.77
C GLN A 14 2.51 -4.23 7.55
N LEU A 15 3.41 -4.08 6.57
CA LEU A 15 3.99 -2.80 6.19
C LEU A 15 2.93 -1.83 5.67
N LEU A 16 2.02 -2.31 4.83
CA LEU A 16 0.95 -1.49 4.24
C LEU A 16 -0.04 -1.00 5.31
N ILE A 17 -0.42 -1.86 6.26
CA ILE A 17 -1.26 -1.48 7.41
C ILE A 17 -0.53 -0.49 8.32
N ASN A 18 0.76 -0.71 8.59
CA ASN A 18 1.57 0.18 9.41
C ASN A 18 1.70 1.57 8.77
N THR A 19 2.01 1.62 7.47
CA THR A 19 2.04 2.87 6.70
C THR A 19 0.68 3.55 6.70
N CYS A 20 -0.42 2.85 6.43
CA CYS A 20 -1.78 3.39 6.50
C CYS A 20 -2.11 3.99 7.88
N THR A 21 -1.63 3.36 8.96
CA THR A 21 -1.87 3.84 10.34
C THR A 21 -1.12 5.14 10.61
N LEU A 22 0.15 5.23 10.18
CA LEU A 22 0.94 6.47 10.24
C LEU A 22 0.31 7.58 9.39
N LEU A 23 -0.19 7.22 8.22
CA LEU A 23 -0.86 8.12 7.28
C LEU A 23 -2.15 8.69 7.87
N ARG A 24 -2.93 7.86 8.56
CA ARG A 24 -4.12 8.26 9.30
C ARG A 24 -3.77 9.19 10.47
N MET A 25 -2.67 8.94 11.17
CA MET A 25 -2.19 9.81 12.25
C MET A 25 -1.78 11.18 11.71
N PHE A 26 -1.04 11.21 10.60
CA PHE A 26 -0.73 12.45 9.89
C PHE A 26 -2.00 13.19 9.46
N ALA A 27 -2.97 12.51 8.84
CA ALA A 27 -4.23 13.11 8.44
C ALA A 27 -5.00 13.73 9.64
N VAL A 28 -4.97 13.11 10.82
CA VAL A 28 -5.59 13.65 12.05
C VAL A 28 -4.87 14.90 12.54
N VAL A 29 -3.54 14.88 12.65
CA VAL A 29 -2.73 16.05 13.03
C VAL A 29 -2.95 17.22 12.06
N LEU A 30 -3.06 16.87 10.78
CA LEU A 30 -3.26 17.81 9.70
C LEU A 30 -4.69 18.39 9.73
N HIS A 31 -5.71 17.57 10.05
CA HIS A 31 -7.09 18.01 10.26
C HIS A 31 -7.22 18.98 11.45
N VAL A 32 -6.49 18.73 12.55
CA VAL A 32 -6.43 19.65 13.69
C VAL A 32 -5.74 20.97 13.31
N SER A 33 -4.81 20.93 12.35
CA SER A 33 -4.11 22.10 11.80
C SER A 33 -4.88 22.82 10.68
N ALA A 34 -6.02 22.26 10.24
CA ALA A 34 -6.77 22.68 9.06
C ALA A 34 -7.42 24.08 9.08
N PRO A 35 -7.75 24.74 10.23
CA PRO A 35 -8.38 26.05 10.13
C PRO A 35 -7.45 27.15 9.59
N TYR A 36 -6.11 26.97 9.60
CA TYR A 36 -5.16 28.03 9.26
C TYR A 36 -4.40 27.88 7.91
N ARG A 37 -4.36 26.67 7.30
CA ARG A 37 -3.44 26.34 6.16
C ARG A 37 -4.09 25.50 5.05
N ARG A 38 -5.38 25.69 4.80
CA ARG A 38 -6.25 24.84 3.96
C ARG A 38 -5.71 24.51 2.54
N THR A 39 -4.92 25.39 1.92
CA THR A 39 -4.36 25.19 0.57
C THR A 39 -3.14 24.28 0.56
N ASP A 40 -2.19 24.50 1.47
CA ASP A 40 -0.97 23.70 1.65
C ASP A 40 -1.32 22.25 2.04
N LEU A 41 -2.34 22.14 2.91
CA LEU A 41 -2.85 20.88 3.45
C LEU A 41 -3.34 19.90 2.38
N THR A 42 -4.01 20.44 1.35
CA THR A 42 -4.65 19.66 0.29
C THR A 42 -3.60 19.06 -0.65
N PHE A 43 -2.48 19.77 -0.86
CA PHE A 43 -1.36 19.28 -1.66
C PHE A 43 -0.67 18.10 -0.97
N GLU A 44 -0.39 18.23 0.32
CA GLU A 44 0.20 17.17 1.16
C GLU A 44 -0.69 15.92 1.24
N LEU A 45 -2.00 16.07 1.46
CA LEU A 45 -2.93 14.93 1.45
C LEU A 45 -3.00 14.23 0.08
N LYS A 46 -2.92 15.00 -1.01
CA LYS A 46 -3.00 14.46 -2.38
C LYS A 46 -1.73 13.70 -2.77
N SER A 47 -0.54 14.20 -2.40
CA SER A 47 0.73 13.49 -2.62
C SER A 47 0.80 12.19 -1.81
N LEU A 48 0.34 12.22 -0.57
CA LEU A 48 0.27 11.08 0.34
C LEU A 48 -0.71 10.00 -0.17
N THR A 49 -1.87 10.43 -0.71
CA THR A 49 -2.85 9.53 -1.33
C THR A 49 -2.31 8.90 -2.62
N LEU A 50 -1.58 9.67 -3.44
CA LEU A 50 -0.91 9.18 -4.64
C LEU A 50 0.14 8.12 -4.30
N MET A 51 0.98 8.35 -3.28
CA MET A 51 1.97 7.39 -2.82
C MET A 51 1.33 6.07 -2.33
N LEU A 52 0.18 6.15 -1.65
CA LEU A 52 -0.60 4.98 -1.24
C LEU A 52 -1.17 4.20 -2.42
N VAL A 53 -1.75 4.89 -3.41
CA VAL A 53 -2.30 4.27 -4.62
C VAL A 53 -1.20 3.60 -5.44
N ASP A 54 -0.06 4.25 -5.60
CA ASP A 54 1.09 3.75 -6.33
C ASP A 54 1.64 2.47 -5.69
N SER A 55 1.93 2.51 -4.39
CA SER A 55 2.44 1.35 -3.66
C SER A 55 1.41 0.21 -3.54
N CYS A 56 0.10 0.54 -3.49
CA CYS A 56 -0.97 -0.46 -3.58
C CYS A 56 -0.99 -1.15 -4.95
N LEU A 57 -0.87 -0.39 -6.04
CA LEU A 57 -0.84 -0.92 -7.40
C LEU A 57 0.40 -1.81 -7.64
N GLU A 58 1.55 -1.38 -7.14
CA GLU A 58 2.79 -2.15 -7.20
C GLU A 58 2.66 -3.47 -6.44
N SER A 59 1.96 -3.45 -5.30
CA SER A 59 1.67 -4.66 -4.53
C SER A 59 0.64 -5.58 -5.19
N HIS A 60 -0.36 -5.02 -5.85
CA HIS A 60 -1.38 -5.76 -6.58
C HIS A 60 -0.80 -6.49 -7.80
N THR A 61 0.03 -5.79 -8.59
CA THR A 61 0.65 -6.35 -9.80
C THR A 61 1.65 -7.44 -9.44
N PHE A 62 2.44 -7.23 -8.38
CA PHE A 62 3.34 -8.25 -7.84
C PHE A 62 2.59 -9.52 -7.38
N PHE A 63 1.42 -9.34 -6.76
CA PHE A 63 0.60 -10.46 -6.32
C PHE A 63 -0.05 -11.22 -7.49
N ASN A 64 -0.54 -10.51 -8.52
CA ASN A 64 -1.10 -11.12 -9.72
C ASN A 64 -0.04 -11.86 -10.56
N CYS A 65 1.15 -11.28 -10.77
CA CYS A 65 2.24 -11.95 -11.47
C CYS A 65 2.67 -13.24 -10.73
N ARG A 66 2.72 -13.20 -9.39
CA ARG A 66 2.95 -14.40 -8.58
C ARG A 66 1.89 -15.46 -8.76
N ASN A 67 0.61 -15.07 -8.72
CA ASN A 67 -0.49 -16.01 -8.94
C ASN A 67 -0.46 -16.60 -10.35
N ALA A 68 -0.13 -15.81 -11.38
CA ALA A 68 0.03 -16.30 -12.74
C ALA A 68 1.21 -17.27 -12.87
N ALA A 69 2.37 -16.95 -12.26
CA ALA A 69 3.53 -17.83 -12.22
C ALA A 69 3.30 -19.12 -11.43
N LEU A 70 2.41 -19.11 -10.43
CA LEU A 70 1.97 -20.30 -9.70
C LEU A 70 0.89 -21.10 -10.46
N ALA A 71 0.06 -20.44 -11.28
CA ALA A 71 -0.95 -21.10 -12.12
C ALA A 71 -0.35 -21.75 -13.37
N LEU A 72 0.73 -21.19 -13.91
CA LEU A 72 1.49 -21.73 -15.05
C LEU A 72 1.91 -23.21 -14.89
N PRO A 73 2.51 -23.63 -13.76
CA PRO A 73 2.84 -25.04 -13.52
C PRO A 73 1.63 -25.92 -13.20
N ILE A 74 0.48 -25.35 -12.85
CA ILE A 74 -0.77 -26.12 -12.65
C ILE A 74 -1.43 -26.44 -14.01
N LEU A 75 -1.29 -25.54 -15.00
CA LEU A 75 -1.84 -25.72 -16.35
C LEU A 75 -0.93 -26.53 -17.27
N ALA A 76 0.36 -26.63 -16.94
CA ALA A 76 1.35 -27.41 -17.68
C ALA A 76 1.42 -28.90 -17.27
N LEU A 77 0.60 -29.33 -16.30
CA LEU A 77 0.42 -30.73 -15.88
C LEU A 77 -0.83 -31.31 -16.56
#